data_AF-A0A6J4XY83-F1
#
_entry.id   AF-A0A6J4XY83-F1
#
_cell.length_a   1.000
_cell.length_b   1.000
_cell.length_c   1.000
_cell.angle_alpha   90.00
_cell.angle_beta   90.00
_cell.angle_gamma   90.00
#
_symmetry.space_group_name_H-M   'P 1'
#
loop_
_entity.id
_entity.type
_entity.pdbx_description
1 polymer ?
#
loop_
_entity_poly.entity_id
_entity_poly.type
_entity_poly.pdbx_seq_one_letter_code
_entity_poly.pdbx_strand_id
1 'polypeptide(L)'
;MHPKKRQMLKVKRKAIKIVGDTSRVITRLHLPDTGDRILKIIQRIMRLPDPTAEYLIAQIMIDFSGRHEDIEHIFERHLKAVKDHLPLDFVLNDVQRALIGAYFTMEYSIESAALFNPSIVAHPDQSRQKKGSLRFIMSLRATGEGHVSSIVFRSGVLDRHNRFLLDPTSDFVETPDLELDPLYKRNPFQLKLNEMKARSEITAHILSQLPEDFTYRACA
;
A
#
# COMPACT_ATOMS: atom_id res chain seq x y z
N MET A 1 -29.11 -36.73 18.01
CA MET A 1 -28.21 -36.59 16.84
C MET A 1 -26.85 -37.17 17.19
N HIS A 2 -26.42 -38.25 16.55
CA HIS A 2 -25.05 -38.77 16.74
C HIS A 2 -24.05 -37.88 15.99
N PRO A 3 -22.90 -37.54 16.59
CA PRO A 3 -21.87 -36.75 15.91
C PRO A 3 -21.32 -37.57 14.74
N LYS A 4 -21.43 -37.04 13.51
CA LYS A 4 -20.79 -37.65 12.33
C LYS A 4 -19.30 -37.83 12.63
N LYS A 5 -18.80 -39.07 12.51
CA LYS A 5 -17.37 -39.40 12.56
C LYS A 5 -16.61 -38.41 11.67
N ARG A 6 -15.74 -37.59 12.27
CA ARG A 6 -14.86 -36.68 11.53
C ARG A 6 -13.99 -37.52 10.59
N GLN A 7 -14.23 -37.40 9.29
CA GLN A 7 -13.44 -38.06 8.27
C GLN A 7 -12.01 -37.55 8.39
N MET A 8 -11.06 -38.46 8.61
CA MET A 8 -9.66 -38.08 8.84
C MET A 8 -9.08 -37.59 7.51
N LEU A 9 -8.83 -36.28 7.39
CA LEU A 9 -8.26 -35.69 6.19
C LEU A 9 -6.84 -36.23 5.99
N LYS A 10 -6.56 -36.78 4.80
CA LYS A 10 -5.18 -37.15 4.41
C LYS A 10 -4.42 -35.87 4.06
N VAL A 11 -3.65 -35.36 5.02
CA VAL A 11 -2.84 -34.16 4.85
C VAL A 11 -1.44 -34.54 4.39
N LYS A 12 -0.99 -33.98 3.25
CA LYS A 12 0.40 -34.09 2.78
C LYS A 12 1.02 -32.70 2.74
N ARG A 13 1.97 -32.42 3.64
CA ARG A 13 2.74 -31.18 3.64
C ARG A 13 3.62 -31.10 2.38
N LYS A 14 3.62 -29.96 1.71
CA LYS A 14 4.52 -29.65 0.58
C LYS A 14 5.73 -28.88 1.10
N ALA A 15 6.89 -29.03 0.45
CA ALA A 15 8.13 -28.38 0.85
C ALA A 15 8.25 -26.91 0.38
N ILE A 16 7.15 -26.31 -0.09
CA ILE A 16 7.13 -24.95 -0.61
C ILE A 16 7.16 -23.98 0.56
N LYS A 17 8.10 -23.03 0.52
CA LYS A 17 8.24 -21.95 1.50
C LYS A 17 7.98 -20.64 0.79
N ILE A 18 7.15 -19.80 1.40
CA ILE A 18 7.00 -18.40 1.02
C ILE A 18 7.77 -17.63 2.10
N VAL A 19 8.81 -16.94 1.69
CA VAL A 19 9.65 -16.13 2.58
C VAL A 19 9.41 -14.66 2.28
N GLY A 20 9.50 -13.82 3.32
CA GLY A 20 9.46 -12.37 3.12
C GLY A 20 10.72 -11.91 2.38
N ASP A 21 10.57 -10.83 1.63
CA ASP A 21 11.66 -10.20 0.90
C ASP A 21 11.84 -8.75 1.36
N THR A 22 12.98 -8.48 2.01
CA THR A 22 13.28 -7.15 2.56
C THR A 22 13.50 -6.09 1.49
N SER A 23 13.82 -6.48 0.25
CA SER A 23 14.03 -5.54 -0.85
C SER A 23 12.71 -4.95 -1.39
N ARG A 24 11.57 -5.59 -1.06
CA ARG A 24 10.23 -5.09 -1.39
C ARG A 24 9.87 -3.92 -0.49
N VAL A 25 10.06 -2.72 -1.02
CA VAL A 25 9.84 -1.47 -0.31
C VAL A 25 8.75 -0.64 -0.97
N ILE A 26 8.03 0.11 -0.15
CA ILE A 26 7.15 1.21 -0.60
C ILE A 26 7.73 2.53 -0.11
N THR A 27 7.42 3.63 -0.79
CA THR A 27 7.73 4.95 -0.24
C THR A 27 6.71 5.39 0.80
N ARG A 28 7.18 6.16 1.79
CA ARG A 28 6.33 6.85 2.78
C ARG A 28 6.83 8.28 2.96
N LEU A 29 5.91 9.16 3.32
CA LEU A 29 6.25 10.50 3.76
C LEU A 29 7.04 10.43 5.08
N HIS A 30 8.22 11.03 5.11
CA HIS A 30 9.12 11.09 6.25
C HIS A 30 9.13 12.51 6.83
N LEU A 31 8.22 12.80 7.75
CA LEU A 31 8.19 14.10 8.44
C LEU A 31 8.93 14.01 9.78
N PRO A 32 9.86 14.95 10.06
CA PRO A 32 10.35 15.17 11.41
C PRO A 32 9.24 15.63 12.36
N ASP A 33 9.39 15.34 13.65
CA ASP A 33 8.38 15.64 14.69
C ASP A 33 8.12 17.14 14.92
N THR A 34 8.97 18.03 14.40
CA THR A 34 8.89 19.48 14.63
C THR A 34 8.97 20.26 13.32
N GLY A 35 8.07 21.24 13.13
CA GLY A 35 8.05 22.14 11.97
C GLY A 35 9.36 22.90 11.74
N ASP A 36 10.05 23.31 12.82
CA ASP A 36 11.37 23.97 12.74
C ASP A 36 12.41 23.11 12.02
N ARG A 37 12.35 21.78 12.20
CA ARG A 37 13.28 20.86 11.55
C ARG A 37 12.97 20.71 10.06
N ILE A 38 11.68 20.69 9.69
CA ILE A 38 11.23 20.73 8.29
C ILE A 38 11.78 21.99 7.60
N LEU A 39 11.58 23.16 8.21
CA LEU A 39 12.06 24.44 7.70
C LEU A 39 13.59 24.46 7.52
N LYS A 40 14.34 23.96 8.52
CA LYS A 40 15.82 23.90 8.44
C LYS A 40 16.32 22.98 7.32
N ILE A 41 15.64 21.86 7.05
CA ILE A 41 15.98 20.97 5.93
C ILE A 41 15.77 21.69 4.61
N ILE A 42 14.58 22.28 4.42
CA ILE A 42 14.23 23.06 3.23
C ILE A 42 15.27 24.17 2.98
N GLN A 43 15.57 24.98 4.00
CA GLN A 43 16.55 26.06 3.89
C GLN A 43 17.96 25.58 3.52
N ARG A 44 18.37 24.40 3.98
CA ARG A 44 19.67 23.81 3.62
C ARG A 44 19.70 23.40 2.15
N ILE A 45 18.64 22.77 1.67
CA ILE A 45 18.51 22.37 0.26
C ILE A 45 18.55 23.61 -0.65
N MET A 46 17.81 24.66 -0.29
CA MET A 46 17.77 25.92 -1.04
C MET A 46 19.11 26.67 -1.08
N ARG A 47 20.03 26.38 -0.16
CA ARG A 47 21.37 26.99 -0.10
C ARG A 47 22.43 26.16 -0.81
N LEU A 48 22.09 24.99 -1.35
CA LEU A 48 23.02 24.18 -2.12
C LEU A 48 23.41 24.91 -3.41
N PRO A 49 24.70 24.91 -3.80
CA PRO A 49 25.10 25.34 -5.13
C PRO A 49 24.44 24.44 -6.18
N ASP A 50 23.97 25.03 -7.29
CA ASP A 50 23.32 24.33 -8.41
C ASP A 50 24.04 23.03 -8.83
N PRO A 51 25.36 23.01 -9.09
CA PRO A 51 26.05 21.76 -9.49
C PRO A 51 26.03 20.69 -8.40
N THR A 52 25.96 21.07 -7.12
CA THR A 52 25.82 20.11 -6.01
C THR A 52 24.40 19.56 -5.95
N ALA A 53 23.39 20.42 -6.14
CA ALA A 53 21.99 20.02 -6.15
C ALA A 53 21.68 19.06 -7.31
N GLU A 54 22.17 19.36 -8.51
CA GLU A 54 22.03 18.51 -9.71
C GLU A 54 22.69 17.14 -9.52
N TYR A 55 23.91 17.11 -8.97
CA TYR A 55 24.59 15.85 -8.68
C TYR A 55 23.81 15.00 -7.67
N LEU A 56 23.31 15.61 -6.59
CA LEU A 56 22.56 14.90 -5.55
C LEU A 56 21.26 14.30 -6.10
N ILE A 57 20.48 15.06 -6.87
CA ILE A 57 19.23 14.52 -7.40
C ILE A 57 19.50 13.41 -8.41
N ALA A 58 20.53 13.53 -9.24
CA ALA A 58 20.90 12.46 -10.17
C ALA A 58 21.27 11.17 -9.44
N GLN A 59 22.03 11.25 -8.35
CA GLN A 59 22.37 10.08 -7.54
C GLN A 59 21.12 9.47 -6.88
N ILE A 60 20.24 10.29 -6.32
CA ILE A 60 18.97 9.82 -5.72
C ILE A 60 18.13 9.10 -6.77
N MET A 61 18.00 9.64 -7.98
CA MET A 61 17.23 8.99 -9.05
C MET A 61 17.79 7.60 -9.40
N ILE A 62 19.12 7.44 -9.45
CA ILE A 62 19.78 6.15 -9.66
C ILE A 62 19.48 5.17 -8.51
N ASP A 63 19.54 5.63 -7.26
CA ASP A 63 19.33 4.79 -6.08
C ASP A 63 17.86 4.28 -5.97
N PHE A 64 16.91 4.99 -6.57
CA PHE A 64 15.49 4.64 -6.57
C PHE A 64 15.00 3.95 -7.87
N SER A 65 15.69 4.11 -9.01
CA SER A 65 15.20 3.65 -10.33
C SER A 65 14.94 2.16 -10.45
N GLY A 66 15.62 1.33 -9.63
CA GLY A 66 15.44 -0.12 -9.62
C GLY A 66 14.30 -0.61 -8.72
N ARG A 67 13.62 0.27 -7.98
CA ARG A 67 12.72 -0.12 -6.88
C ARG A 67 11.33 0.53 -6.95
N HIS A 68 11.18 1.60 -7.72
CA HIS A 68 9.92 2.35 -7.86
C HIS A 68 9.70 2.70 -9.33
N GLU A 69 8.46 2.56 -9.83
CA GLU A 69 8.16 2.85 -11.24
C GLU A 69 8.07 4.36 -11.50
N ASP A 70 7.42 5.12 -10.59
CA ASP A 70 7.23 6.56 -10.72
C ASP A 70 7.65 7.33 -9.45
N ILE A 71 8.97 7.38 -9.21
CA ILE A 71 9.52 8.07 -8.03
C ILE A 71 9.37 9.60 -8.10
N GLU A 72 9.35 10.18 -9.30
CA GLU A 72 9.19 11.62 -9.48
C GLU A 72 7.82 12.10 -9.01
N HIS A 73 6.76 11.36 -9.35
CA HIS A 73 5.42 11.63 -8.84
C HIS A 73 5.35 11.58 -7.31
N ILE A 74 6.06 10.63 -6.69
CA ILE A 74 6.14 10.50 -5.23
C ILE A 74 6.85 11.73 -4.63
N PHE A 75 7.95 12.18 -5.22
CA PHE A 75 8.66 13.38 -4.75
C PHE A 75 7.79 14.62 -4.85
N GLU A 76 7.05 14.82 -5.94
CA GLU A 76 6.13 15.95 -6.08
C GLU A 76 5.02 15.90 -5.01
N ARG A 77 4.47 14.72 -4.74
CA ARG A 77 3.47 14.52 -3.68
C ARG A 77 4.02 14.85 -2.30
N HIS A 78 5.25 14.43 -1.99
CA HIS A 78 5.89 14.73 -0.70
C HIS A 78 6.31 16.19 -0.57
N LEU A 79 6.74 16.84 -1.66
CA LEU A 79 6.95 18.29 -1.71
C LEU A 79 5.65 19.03 -1.36
N LYS A 80 4.51 18.64 -1.95
CA LYS A 80 3.21 19.25 -1.66
C LYS A 80 2.84 19.12 -0.17
N ALA A 81 3.19 18.03 0.49
CA ALA A 81 2.92 17.81 1.90
C ALA A 81 3.71 18.76 2.84
N VAL A 82 4.84 19.30 2.39
CA VAL A 82 5.65 20.26 3.16
C VAL A 82 5.56 21.69 2.64
N LYS A 83 4.70 21.95 1.64
CA LYS A 83 4.59 23.24 0.95
C LYS A 83 4.34 24.41 1.91
N ASP A 84 3.56 24.20 2.96
CA ASP A 84 3.23 25.24 3.94
C ASP A 84 4.43 25.69 4.80
N HIS A 85 5.54 24.96 4.74
CA HIS A 85 6.80 25.33 5.40
C HIS A 85 7.75 26.11 4.46
N LEU A 86 7.37 26.32 3.19
CA LEU A 86 8.16 27.11 2.26
C LEU A 86 8.01 28.61 2.59
N PRO A 87 9.10 29.39 2.53
CA PRO A 87 9.02 30.85 2.58
C PRO A 87 8.13 31.41 1.46
N LEU A 88 7.26 32.37 1.79
CA LEU A 88 6.25 32.94 0.88
C LEU A 88 6.79 33.47 -0.46
N ASP A 89 8.03 33.95 -0.49
CA ASP A 89 8.59 34.67 -1.64
C ASP A 89 9.57 33.84 -2.49
N PHE A 90 9.70 32.53 -2.22
CA PHE A 90 10.73 31.72 -2.87
C PHE A 90 10.18 30.89 -4.04
N VAL A 91 10.75 31.11 -5.22
CA VAL A 91 10.49 30.30 -6.41
C VAL A 91 11.51 29.17 -6.46
N LEU A 92 11.05 27.94 -6.33
CA LEU A 92 11.89 26.75 -6.43
C LEU A 92 12.10 26.39 -7.91
N ASN A 93 13.34 26.10 -8.29
CA ASN A 93 13.61 25.43 -9.57
C ASN A 93 13.29 23.93 -9.48
N ASP A 94 13.24 23.24 -10.62
CA ASP A 94 12.83 21.82 -10.68
C ASP A 94 13.73 20.89 -9.86
N VAL A 95 15.03 21.15 -9.84
CA VAL A 95 16.00 20.39 -9.03
C VAL A 95 15.71 20.53 -7.54
N GLN A 96 15.46 21.75 -7.06
CA GLN A 96 15.12 22.01 -5.66
C GLN A 96 13.78 21.38 -5.28
N ARG A 97 12.78 21.44 -6.17
CA ARG A 97 11.47 20.79 -5.97
C ARG A 97 11.63 19.29 -5.77
N ALA A 98 12.37 18.64 -6.68
CA ALA A 98 12.65 17.22 -6.61
C ALA A 98 13.46 16.85 -5.34
N LEU A 99 14.50 17.61 -5.00
CA LEU A 99 15.31 17.38 -3.80
C LEU A 99 14.49 17.52 -2.51
N ILE A 100 13.64 18.54 -2.40
CA ILE A 100 12.77 18.70 -1.23
C ILE A 100 11.86 17.48 -1.11
N GLY A 101 11.19 17.08 -2.20
CA GLY A 101 10.38 15.86 -2.23
C GLY A 101 11.15 14.62 -1.79
N ALA A 102 12.35 14.43 -2.32
CA ALA A 102 13.22 13.30 -2.01
C ALA A 102 13.65 13.25 -0.53
N TYR A 103 14.03 14.38 0.05
CA TYR A 103 14.47 14.44 1.46
C TYR A 103 13.36 14.14 2.47
N PHE A 104 12.09 14.33 2.09
CA PHE A 104 10.92 13.93 2.87
C PHE A 104 10.34 12.59 2.42
N THR A 105 11.09 11.80 1.66
CA THR A 105 10.73 10.45 1.25
C THR A 105 11.59 9.43 2.00
N MET A 106 10.96 8.41 2.57
CA MET A 106 11.65 7.22 3.07
C MET A 106 11.09 5.96 2.45
N GLU A 107 11.90 4.91 2.42
CA GLU A 107 11.45 3.58 2.04
C GLU A 107 11.05 2.76 3.27
N TYR A 108 10.05 1.92 3.08
CA TYR A 108 9.52 1.02 4.09
C TYR A 108 9.42 -0.38 3.51
N SER A 109 10.19 -1.31 4.08
CA SER A 109 10.13 -2.72 3.68
C SER A 109 8.89 -3.39 4.25
N ILE A 110 7.97 -3.79 3.38
CA ILE A 110 6.65 -4.32 3.78
C ILE A 110 6.70 -5.77 4.29
N GLU A 111 7.78 -6.49 3.98
CA GLU A 111 7.95 -7.92 4.27
C GLU A 111 9.17 -8.21 5.17
N SER A 112 9.66 -7.20 5.91
CA SER A 112 10.90 -7.34 6.70
C SER A 112 10.78 -8.13 8.00
N ALA A 113 9.59 -8.18 8.61
CA ALA A 113 9.40 -8.84 9.91
C ALA A 113 8.73 -10.22 9.78
N ALA A 114 7.61 -10.31 9.05
CA ALA A 114 6.86 -11.55 8.93
C ALA A 114 5.92 -11.60 7.73
N LEU A 115 5.63 -12.82 7.27
CA LEU A 115 4.63 -13.12 6.25
C LEU A 115 3.80 -14.33 6.69
N PHE A 116 2.51 -14.14 6.96
CA PHE A 116 1.67 -15.16 7.59
C PHE A 116 0.17 -14.99 7.27
N ASN A 117 -0.67 -15.87 7.83
CA ASN A 117 -2.13 -15.91 7.63
C ASN A 117 -2.58 -15.94 6.16
N PRO A 118 -2.13 -16.93 5.36
CA PRO A 118 -2.54 -17.03 3.98
C PRO A 118 -4.05 -17.32 3.85
N SER A 119 -4.71 -16.62 2.94
CA SER A 119 -6.03 -17.02 2.41
C SER A 119 -5.91 -17.20 0.90
N ILE A 120 -6.64 -18.16 0.33
CA ILE A 120 -6.52 -18.51 -1.09
C ILE A 120 -7.91 -18.65 -1.72
N VAL A 121 -8.06 -18.11 -2.93
CA VAL A 121 -9.27 -18.21 -3.75
C VAL A 121 -8.90 -18.56 -5.19
N ALA A 122 -9.87 -19.09 -5.95
CA ALA A 122 -9.69 -19.24 -7.38
C ALA A 122 -9.50 -17.86 -8.03
N HIS A 123 -8.55 -17.75 -8.95
CA HIS A 123 -8.37 -16.54 -9.74
C HIS A 123 -9.62 -16.32 -10.62
N PRO A 124 -10.17 -15.10 -10.76
CA PRO A 124 -11.38 -14.85 -11.56
C PRO A 124 -11.20 -15.23 -13.03
N ASP A 125 -10.00 -15.02 -13.56
CA ASP A 125 -9.59 -15.51 -14.87
C ASP A 125 -8.89 -16.88 -14.78
N GLN A 126 -9.50 -17.90 -15.42
CA GLN A 126 -8.98 -19.26 -15.56
C GLN A 126 -8.59 -19.59 -17.01
N SER A 127 -8.43 -18.60 -17.87
CA SER A 127 -8.02 -18.80 -19.26
C SER A 127 -6.61 -19.41 -19.34
N ARG A 128 -6.35 -20.10 -20.45
CA ARG A 128 -5.05 -20.71 -20.80
C ARG A 128 -4.50 -21.72 -19.78
N GLN A 129 -5.34 -22.25 -18.89
CA GLN A 129 -4.93 -23.29 -17.95
C GLN A 129 -4.88 -24.66 -18.61
N LYS A 130 -3.88 -25.47 -18.23
CA LYS A 130 -3.84 -26.88 -18.61
C LYS A 130 -5.04 -27.61 -17.99
N LYS A 131 -5.54 -28.64 -18.66
CA LYS A 131 -6.67 -29.45 -18.14
C LYS A 131 -6.35 -29.99 -16.75
N GLY A 132 -7.23 -29.71 -15.79
CA GLY A 132 -7.08 -30.12 -14.39
C GLY A 132 -6.17 -29.21 -13.55
N SER A 133 -5.79 -28.04 -14.05
CA SER A 133 -5.13 -26.99 -13.28
C SER A 133 -6.13 -25.92 -12.82
N LEU A 134 -5.81 -25.27 -11.69
CA LEU A 134 -6.57 -24.16 -11.11
C LEU A 134 -5.61 -22.99 -10.84
N ARG A 135 -5.83 -21.86 -11.50
CA ARG A 135 -5.12 -20.62 -11.15
C ARG A 135 -5.70 -20.03 -9.86
N PHE A 136 -4.88 -19.49 -9.00
CA PHE A 136 -5.31 -18.95 -7.71
C PHE A 136 -4.74 -17.56 -7.44
N ILE A 137 -5.39 -16.86 -6.52
CA ILE A 137 -4.87 -15.68 -5.83
C ILE A 137 -4.78 -16.03 -4.35
N MET A 138 -3.67 -15.68 -3.74
CA MET A 138 -3.39 -15.84 -2.32
C MET A 138 -3.14 -14.46 -1.71
N SER A 139 -3.87 -14.13 -0.65
CA SER A 139 -3.52 -13.00 0.21
C SER A 139 -2.67 -13.47 1.38
N LEU A 140 -1.70 -12.66 1.78
CA LEU A 140 -0.85 -12.87 2.93
C LEU A 140 -0.82 -11.57 3.75
N ARG A 141 -0.70 -11.71 5.07
CA ARG A 141 -0.37 -10.59 5.94
C ARG A 141 1.14 -10.43 5.97
N ALA A 142 1.63 -9.37 5.36
CA ALA A 142 3.00 -8.92 5.44
C ALA A 142 3.14 -7.95 6.61
N THR A 143 4.25 -8.04 7.34
CA THR A 143 4.57 -7.11 8.43
C THR A 143 5.98 -6.62 8.20
N GLY A 144 6.11 -5.30 8.15
CA GLY A 144 7.40 -4.64 8.02
C GLY A 144 7.90 -4.07 9.35
N GLU A 145 8.81 -3.10 9.27
CA GLU A 145 9.38 -2.43 10.43
C GLU A 145 8.30 -1.71 11.26
N GLY A 146 8.48 -1.61 12.58
CA GLY A 146 7.45 -1.00 13.45
C GLY A 146 6.13 -1.78 13.49
N HIS A 147 6.10 -3.01 12.97
CA HIS A 147 4.97 -3.94 13.00
C HIS A 147 3.70 -3.47 12.24
N VAL A 148 3.85 -2.56 11.27
CA VAL A 148 2.73 -2.15 10.42
C VAL A 148 2.38 -3.29 9.46
N SER A 149 1.11 -3.70 9.47
CA SER A 149 0.61 -4.81 8.66
C SER A 149 0.10 -4.33 7.31
N SER A 150 0.52 -5.03 6.26
CA SER A 150 0.05 -4.85 4.89
C SER A 150 -0.58 -6.15 4.38
N ILE A 151 -1.56 -6.03 3.49
CA ILE A 151 -2.08 -7.19 2.74
C ILE A 151 -1.30 -7.23 1.42
N VAL A 152 -0.61 -8.34 1.17
CA VAL A 152 0.08 -8.58 -0.10
C VAL A 152 -0.57 -9.74 -0.83
N PHE A 153 -0.49 -9.71 -2.15
CA PHE A 153 -1.04 -10.75 -3.00
C PHE A 153 0.08 -11.53 -3.70
N ARG A 154 -0.18 -12.83 -3.87
CA ARG A 154 0.59 -13.75 -4.71
C ARG A 154 -0.39 -14.49 -5.60
N SER A 155 0.03 -14.87 -6.79
CA SER A 155 -0.75 -15.73 -7.68
C SER A 155 0.05 -16.97 -8.04
N GLY A 156 -0.63 -17.93 -8.64
CA GLY A 156 0.01 -19.14 -9.11
C GLY A 156 -0.99 -20.15 -9.65
N VAL A 157 -0.51 -21.36 -9.87
CA VAL A 157 -1.29 -22.47 -10.40
C VAL A 157 -1.16 -23.69 -9.48
N LEU A 158 -2.30 -24.28 -9.13
CA LEU A 158 -2.40 -25.62 -8.57
C LEU A 158 -2.63 -26.61 -9.71
N ASP A 159 -1.68 -27.51 -9.97
CA ASP A 159 -1.81 -28.48 -11.05
C ASP A 159 -2.60 -29.75 -10.66
N ARG A 160 -2.90 -30.59 -11.65
CA ARG A 160 -3.61 -31.87 -11.48
C ARG A 160 -2.93 -32.87 -10.52
N HIS A 161 -1.66 -32.65 -10.17
CA HIS A 161 -0.88 -33.47 -9.25
C HIS A 161 -0.77 -32.81 -7.85
N ASN A 162 -1.61 -31.81 -7.58
CA ASN A 162 -1.60 -31.00 -6.35
C ASN A 162 -0.23 -30.33 -6.11
N ARG A 163 0.45 -29.87 -7.16
CA ARG A 163 1.68 -29.07 -7.04
C ARG A 163 1.31 -27.59 -7.17
N PHE A 164 1.78 -26.77 -6.23
CA PHE A 164 1.69 -25.32 -6.32
C PHE A 164 2.88 -24.81 -7.12
N LEU A 165 2.60 -23.97 -8.09
CA LEU A 165 3.56 -23.20 -8.87
C LEU A 165 3.23 -21.73 -8.59
N LEU A 166 4.07 -21.03 -7.84
CA LEU A 166 3.88 -19.61 -7.55
C LEU A 166 4.41 -18.80 -8.72
N ASP A 167 3.68 -17.74 -9.10
CA ASP A 167 4.16 -16.77 -10.06
C ASP A 167 5.31 -15.95 -9.43
N PRO A 168 6.26 -15.44 -10.24
CA PRO A 168 7.27 -14.51 -9.76
C PRO A 168 6.65 -13.28 -9.12
N THR A 169 7.31 -12.75 -8.11
CA THR A 169 6.92 -11.50 -7.45
C THR A 169 7.50 -10.31 -8.20
N SER A 170 6.70 -9.28 -8.46
CA SER A 170 7.19 -8.02 -9.04
C SER A 170 8.09 -7.30 -8.05
N ASP A 171 9.26 -6.81 -8.47
CA ASP A 171 10.16 -6.03 -7.62
C ASP A 171 9.57 -4.65 -7.28
N PHE A 172 8.65 -4.16 -8.10
CA PHE A 172 7.93 -2.91 -7.89
C PHE A 172 6.72 -3.10 -6.98
N VAL A 173 6.69 -2.33 -5.89
CA VAL A 173 5.57 -2.31 -4.95
C VAL A 173 5.15 -0.87 -4.69
N GLU A 174 3.87 -0.59 -4.88
CA GLU A 174 3.34 0.74 -4.68
C GLU A 174 2.12 0.71 -3.76
N THR A 175 1.91 1.84 -3.09
CA THR A 175 0.65 2.10 -2.38
C THR A 175 -0.30 2.80 -3.33
N PRO A 176 -1.58 2.41 -3.38
CA PRO A 176 -2.56 3.14 -4.18
C PRO A 176 -2.69 4.58 -3.66
N ASP A 177 -2.99 5.52 -4.56
CA ASP A 177 -3.45 6.84 -4.15
C ASP A 177 -4.77 6.71 -3.41
N LEU A 178 -4.79 7.16 -2.15
CA LEU A 178 -5.97 7.11 -1.32
C LEU A 178 -6.93 8.23 -1.73
N GLU A 179 -8.06 7.86 -2.31
CA GLU A 179 -9.21 8.76 -2.44
C GLU A 179 -9.91 8.85 -1.08
N LEU A 180 -9.64 9.94 -0.34
CA LEU A 180 -10.13 10.15 1.03
C LEU A 180 -11.63 10.50 1.11
N ASP A 181 -12.26 10.84 -0.02
CA ASP A 181 -13.70 11.13 -0.11
C ASP A 181 -14.40 10.16 -1.08
N PRO A 182 -14.36 8.84 -0.83
CA PRO A 182 -14.94 7.88 -1.76
C PRO A 182 -16.46 7.99 -1.78
N LEU A 183 -17.06 7.61 -2.90
CA LEU A 183 -18.52 7.53 -3.02
C LEU A 183 -19.04 6.31 -2.24
N TYR A 184 -19.81 6.57 -1.19
CA TYR A 184 -20.48 5.56 -0.39
C TYR A 184 -21.88 5.29 -0.90
N LYS A 185 -22.27 4.01 -0.90
CA LYS A 185 -23.65 3.59 -1.11
C LYS A 185 -24.32 3.34 0.23
N ARG A 186 -25.49 3.93 0.45
CA ARG A 186 -26.23 3.87 1.71
C ARG A 186 -26.53 2.43 2.16
N ASN A 187 -26.93 1.56 1.23
CA ASN A 187 -27.25 0.17 1.53
C ASN A 187 -26.04 -0.64 2.09
N PRO A 188 -24.89 -0.75 1.39
CA PRO A 188 -23.68 -1.35 1.94
C PRO A 188 -23.20 -0.71 3.25
N PHE A 189 -23.31 0.61 3.37
CA PHE A 189 -22.90 1.33 4.57
C PHE A 189 -23.76 0.93 5.79
N GLN A 190 -25.07 0.84 5.60
CA GLN A 190 -25.99 0.38 6.65
C GLN A 190 -25.73 -1.07 7.05
N LEU A 191 -25.44 -1.96 6.09
CA LEU A 191 -25.05 -3.35 6.39
C LEU A 191 -23.78 -3.39 7.24
N LYS A 192 -22.79 -2.53 6.95
CA LYS A 192 -21.56 -2.46 7.73
C LYS A 192 -21.80 -1.94 9.15
N LEU A 193 -22.66 -0.94 9.33
CA LEU A 193 -23.06 -0.48 10.67
C LEU A 193 -23.75 -1.58 11.49
N ASN A 194 -24.60 -2.39 10.86
CA ASN A 194 -25.23 -3.54 11.50
C ASN A 194 -24.18 -4.57 11.95
N GLU A 195 -23.24 -4.92 11.07
CA GLU A 195 -22.14 -5.85 11.36
C GLU A 195 -21.29 -5.37 12.55
N MET A 196 -20.99 -4.07 12.59
CA MET A 196 -20.22 -3.43 13.66
C MET A 196 -21.01 -3.22 14.95
N LYS A 197 -22.31 -3.57 14.98
CA LYS A 197 -23.24 -3.29 16.09
C LYS A 197 -23.31 -1.79 16.45
N ALA A 198 -23.09 -0.92 15.47
CA ALA A 198 -23.12 0.53 15.61
C ALA A 198 -24.47 1.16 15.25
N ARG A 199 -25.49 0.34 14.93
CA ARG A 199 -26.83 0.82 14.59
C ARG A 199 -27.58 1.34 15.81
N SER A 200 -28.06 2.56 15.70
CA SER A 200 -28.94 3.26 16.63
C SER A 200 -29.98 4.08 15.87
N GLU A 201 -31.00 4.58 16.57
CA GLU A 201 -31.98 5.53 16.01
C GLU A 201 -31.29 6.78 15.43
N ILE A 202 -30.24 7.27 16.09
CA ILE A 202 -29.43 8.40 15.62
C ILE A 202 -28.79 8.09 14.27
N THR A 203 -28.09 6.96 14.15
CA THR A 203 -27.43 6.59 12.88
C THR A 203 -28.44 6.35 11.75
N ALA A 204 -29.62 5.81 12.06
CA ALA A 204 -30.69 5.61 11.08
C ALA A 204 -31.26 6.95 10.61
N HIS A 205 -31.44 7.91 11.52
CA HIS A 205 -31.90 9.25 11.20
C HIS A 205 -30.89 9.99 10.31
N ILE A 206 -29.61 9.98 10.66
CA ILE A 206 -28.54 10.60 9.86
C ILE A 206 -28.49 9.99 8.46
N LEU A 207 -28.46 8.65 8.35
CA LEU A 207 -28.45 7.96 7.06
C LEU A 207 -29.70 8.26 6.20
N SER A 208 -30.85 8.53 6.83
CA SER A 208 -32.08 8.87 6.10
C SER A 208 -32.03 10.24 5.42
N GLN A 209 -31.17 11.14 5.91
CA GLN A 209 -30.97 12.48 5.33
C GLN A 209 -29.92 12.48 4.20
N LEU A 210 -29.11 11.42 4.09
CA LEU A 210 -28.11 11.30 3.05
C LEU A 210 -28.72 10.75 1.75
N PRO A 211 -28.25 11.22 0.58
CA PRO A 211 -28.59 10.61 -0.71
C PRO A 211 -28.17 9.14 -0.77
N GLU A 212 -28.68 8.38 -1.75
CA GLU A 212 -28.33 6.96 -1.91
C GLU A 212 -26.82 6.77 -2.15
N ASP A 213 -26.23 7.68 -2.92
CA ASP A 213 -24.79 7.82 -3.10
C ASP A 213 -24.33 9.11 -2.40
N PHE A 214 -23.44 9.02 -1.43
CA PHE A 214 -22.96 10.17 -0.65
C PHE A 214 -21.45 10.11 -0.44
N THR A 215 -20.83 11.25 -0.15
CA THR A 215 -19.40 11.32 0.22
C THR A 215 -19.24 11.74 1.67
N TYR A 216 -18.04 11.62 2.24
CA TYR A 216 -17.77 12.11 3.59
C TYR A 216 -18.01 13.63 3.69
N ARG A 217 -17.63 14.39 2.65
CA ARG A 217 -17.89 15.84 2.60
C ARG A 217 -19.38 16.18 2.56
N ALA A 218 -20.22 15.32 2.00
CA ALA A 218 -21.67 15.50 2.03
C ALA A 218 -22.29 15.28 3.42
N CYS A 219 -21.51 14.71 4.37
CA CYS A 219 -21.93 14.49 5.75
C CYS A 219 -21.43 15.57 6.72
N ALA A 220 -20.54 16.47 6.27
CA ALA A 220 -19.92 17.53 7.07
C ALA A 220 -20.66 18.86 6.90
#